data_AF-A0A9X9S4Z1-F1
#
_entry.id   AF-A0A9X9S4Z1-F1
#
_cell.length_a   1.000
_cell.length_b   1.000
_cell.length_c   1.000
_cell.angle_alpha   90.00
_cell.angle_beta   90.00
_cell.angle_gamma   90.00
#
_symmetry.space_group_name_H-M   'P 1'
#
loop_
_entity.id
_entity.type
_entity.pdbx_description
1 polymer ?
#
loop_
_entity_poly.entity_id
_entity_poly.type
_entity_poly.pdbx_seq_one_letter_code
_entity_poly.pdbx_strand_id
1 'polypeptide(L)'
;MKIQKTKQIALIFAVIAAILFIGLAFEGKAGIALFNNTSQKEIVSNSEEPITYIISNLTRPAEVEITEEDIQRIPKVEGTVQSNGIGNSSEYEEVILSTFLQATDQFSGAGKGMDSYNIKTFDLLTDPDFADPLFLSREKGVKVTIAINSSPGVLENTYWGYLTDASVIAHKIYHSTAGPNTGYLTVSYINEGRESPKLQVSLTAKDAKAFSDQWTENTYLPLTVWSAATIDSSAGIVPYENIDTAIPAPEGIKSLSSDTASTSGITDEYNLYVSKNDLKELLGSYSIEMQDHIQTISSYSTKSDFQGMADASKEMISRATEIEEEIAQLPINPKFIDAADDFLEGLRNYRYAGTYFWYGATFTETEPVETGNNYVQQGFLNNNDALEALDMETIENEMLELPNGNLFPDAKYLYENYEYQDSNQRNDISVKLSALTCTNMYVLSQDGEKEKNLAGYGYMYIFPVIEVHHLGYRGSGSSRITIPDTDDFSVIYNGEEYSDITPSPYVGRTLDTATYVDPAGHPYYKMTLDRKEEFEGILVFKVPQDFDREKAYLALDLGDEKVIWHMTPR
;
A
#
# COMPACT_ATOMS: atom_id res chain seq x y z
N MET A 1 -44.89 48.09 -0.48
CA MET A 1 -43.48 47.70 -0.24
C MET A 1 -43.31 46.36 0.48
N LYS A 2 -43.66 46.14 1.77
CA LYS A 2 -43.37 44.85 2.45
C LYS A 2 -43.83 43.58 1.68
N ILE A 3 -45.07 43.55 1.18
CA ILE A 3 -45.64 42.43 0.40
C ILE A 3 -44.84 42.09 -0.87
N GLN A 4 -44.12 43.07 -1.45
CA GLN A 4 -43.38 42.91 -2.70
C GLN A 4 -42.05 42.16 -2.49
N LYS A 5 -41.35 42.40 -1.37
CA LYS A 5 -40.16 41.63 -1.00
C LYS A 5 -40.49 40.17 -0.68
N THR A 6 -41.61 39.90 0.00
CA THR A 6 -42.06 38.52 0.28
C THR A 6 -42.32 37.73 -1.00
N LYS A 7 -42.88 38.37 -2.04
CA LYS A 7 -43.07 37.73 -3.35
C LYS A 7 -41.75 37.50 -4.10
N GLN A 8 -40.75 38.37 -3.98
CA GLN A 8 -39.43 38.13 -4.58
C GLN A 8 -38.68 36.97 -3.89
N ILE A 9 -38.71 36.88 -2.56
CA ILE A 9 -38.08 35.77 -1.82
C ILE A 9 -38.77 34.45 -2.15
N ALA A 10 -40.11 34.41 -2.19
CA ALA A 10 -40.86 33.22 -2.61
C ALA A 10 -40.56 32.83 -4.07
N LEU A 11 -40.35 33.79 -4.97
CA LEU A 11 -39.98 33.53 -6.36
C LEU A 11 -38.56 32.95 -6.47
N ILE A 12 -37.60 33.46 -5.69
CA ILE A 12 -36.22 32.95 -5.66
C ILE A 12 -36.19 31.50 -5.15
N PHE A 13 -36.88 31.20 -4.04
CA PHE A 13 -37.00 29.82 -3.56
C PHE A 13 -37.75 28.91 -4.53
N ALA A 14 -38.78 29.40 -5.24
CA ALA A 14 -39.46 28.63 -6.27
C ALA A 14 -38.57 28.36 -7.49
N VAL A 15 -37.68 29.28 -7.88
CA VAL A 15 -36.71 29.08 -8.96
C VAL A 15 -35.61 28.10 -8.54
N ILE A 16 -35.06 28.20 -7.32
CA ILE A 16 -34.07 27.25 -6.81
C ILE A 16 -34.67 25.83 -6.69
N ALA A 17 -35.90 25.70 -6.17
CA ALA A 17 -36.60 24.43 -6.12
C ALA A 17 -36.93 23.87 -7.51
N ALA A 18 -37.27 24.73 -8.49
CA ALA A 18 -37.49 24.30 -9.87
C ALA A 18 -36.19 23.83 -10.54
N ILE A 19 -35.06 24.49 -10.30
CA ILE A 19 -33.75 24.05 -10.80
C ILE A 19 -33.38 22.67 -10.21
N LEU A 20 -33.59 22.47 -8.91
CA LEU A 20 -33.35 21.18 -8.23
C LEU A 20 -34.30 20.05 -8.68
N PHE A 21 -35.49 20.34 -9.19
CA PHE A 21 -36.44 19.32 -9.69
C PHE A 21 -36.44 19.12 -11.21
N ILE A 22 -35.98 20.08 -12.00
CA ILE A 22 -35.93 19.97 -13.48
C ILE A 22 -34.65 19.26 -13.94
N GLY A 23 -33.63 19.14 -13.08
CA GLY A 23 -32.49 18.23 -13.29
C GLY A 23 -32.85 16.75 -13.45
N LEU A 24 -34.12 16.36 -13.24
CA LEU A 24 -34.65 15.01 -13.44
C LEU A 24 -35.82 14.95 -14.46
N ALA A 25 -35.86 15.85 -15.46
CA ALA A 25 -36.89 15.80 -16.52
C ALA A 25 -36.47 16.36 -17.90
N PHE A 26 -36.10 15.43 -18.81
CA PHE A 26 -36.31 15.44 -20.28
C PHE A 26 -35.76 16.56 -21.21
N GLU A 27 -35.17 16.08 -22.33
CA GLU A 27 -35.11 16.66 -23.69
C GLU A 27 -34.27 17.93 -24.00
N GLY A 28 -33.62 17.95 -25.18
CA GLY A 28 -32.94 19.15 -25.70
C GLY A 28 -31.93 19.00 -26.86
N LYS A 29 -32.16 18.19 -27.90
CA LYS A 29 -31.22 18.05 -29.04
C LYS A 29 -31.16 19.31 -29.94
N ALA A 30 -29.97 19.90 -30.12
CA ALA A 30 -29.54 20.58 -31.37
C ALA A 30 -28.01 20.85 -31.38
N GLY A 31 -27.21 20.46 -32.37
CA GLY A 31 -27.45 19.51 -33.47
C GLY A 31 -26.48 19.67 -34.66
N ILE A 32 -26.55 18.70 -35.61
CA ILE A 32 -26.12 18.79 -37.03
C ILE A 32 -24.59 18.71 -37.30
N ALA A 33 -24.08 17.85 -38.21
CA ALA A 33 -24.68 16.72 -38.92
C ALA A 33 -23.63 15.82 -39.63
N LEU A 34 -24.15 14.74 -40.26
CA LEU A 34 -23.54 13.74 -41.15
C LEU A 34 -22.99 12.49 -40.41
N PHE A 35 -23.06 11.27 -40.96
CA PHE A 35 -23.68 10.83 -42.23
C PHE A 35 -24.44 9.48 -42.10
N ASN A 36 -24.91 8.96 -43.25
CA ASN A 36 -25.95 7.94 -43.38
C ASN A 36 -25.51 6.48 -43.08
N ASN A 37 -25.96 5.94 -41.95
CA ASN A 37 -26.94 4.84 -41.84
C ASN A 37 -27.37 4.06 -43.11
N THR A 38 -27.13 2.73 -43.10
CA THR A 38 -28.10 1.62 -43.36
C THR A 38 -27.46 0.31 -42.85
N SER A 39 -28.14 -0.71 -42.29
CA SER A 39 -29.58 -0.94 -42.02
C SER A 39 -29.78 -1.81 -40.76
N GLN A 40 -30.97 -1.73 -40.13
CA GLN A 40 -31.28 -2.31 -38.81
C GLN A 40 -31.34 -3.84 -38.71
N LYS A 41 -31.02 -4.38 -37.52
CA LYS A 41 -32.02 -5.14 -36.73
C LYS A 41 -31.69 -5.13 -35.22
N GLU A 42 -32.70 -4.97 -34.38
CA GLU A 42 -32.58 -4.88 -32.91
C GLU A 42 -32.60 -6.27 -32.22
N ILE A 43 -31.81 -6.43 -31.15
CA ILE A 43 -32.14 -7.19 -29.92
C ILE A 43 -31.62 -6.35 -28.73
N VAL A 44 -32.28 -6.43 -27.58
CA VAL A 44 -32.08 -5.56 -26.39
C VAL A 44 -31.51 -6.35 -25.21
N SER A 45 -30.49 -5.81 -24.52
CA SER A 45 -30.46 -5.69 -23.05
C SER A 45 -29.19 -5.03 -22.50
N ASN A 46 -29.39 -4.05 -21.59
CA ASN A 46 -28.58 -3.70 -20.41
C ASN A 46 -27.04 -3.87 -20.46
N SER A 47 -26.31 -2.75 -20.50
CA SER A 47 -25.03 -2.59 -19.80
C SER A 47 -24.80 -1.11 -19.44
N GLU A 48 -23.94 -0.86 -18.44
CA GLU A 48 -23.37 0.45 -18.16
C GLU A 48 -22.08 0.56 -18.99
N GLU A 49 -22.07 1.34 -20.07
CA GLU A 49 -20.99 1.32 -21.07
C GLU A 49 -19.84 2.29 -20.73
N PRO A 50 -18.59 1.81 -20.61
CA PRO A 50 -17.41 2.69 -20.69
C PRO A 50 -17.16 3.13 -22.15
N ILE A 51 -16.68 4.36 -22.33
CA ILE A 51 -16.49 4.99 -23.65
C ILE A 51 -15.41 4.25 -24.45
N THR A 52 -15.84 3.37 -25.35
CA THR A 52 -14.96 2.50 -26.14
C THR A 52 -14.91 2.95 -27.60
N TYR A 53 -13.70 3.23 -28.10
CA TYR A 53 -13.46 3.50 -29.53
C TYR A 53 -13.15 2.20 -30.27
N ILE A 54 -14.00 1.82 -31.23
CA ILE A 54 -13.80 0.65 -32.09
C ILE A 54 -13.44 1.11 -33.50
N ILE A 55 -12.29 0.66 -34.01
CA ILE A 55 -11.95 0.66 -35.44
C ILE A 55 -11.80 -0.80 -35.88
N SER A 56 -12.38 -1.16 -37.02
CA SER A 56 -12.45 -2.54 -37.49
C SER A 56 -12.05 -2.64 -38.96
N ASN A 57 -11.25 -3.67 -39.33
CA ASN A 57 -11.53 -4.63 -40.43
C ASN A 57 -10.31 -5.48 -40.89
N LEU A 58 -10.54 -6.81 -41.00
CA LEU A 58 -10.17 -7.71 -42.11
C LEU A 58 -8.70 -8.13 -42.42
N THR A 59 -8.23 -9.15 -41.69
CA THR A 59 -7.75 -10.48 -42.20
C THR A 59 -6.60 -10.65 -43.22
N ARG A 60 -5.53 -11.34 -42.77
CA ARG A 60 -4.68 -12.42 -43.40
C ARG A 60 -4.06 -12.24 -44.81
N PRO A 61 -2.87 -12.83 -45.13
CA PRO A 61 -1.79 -13.45 -44.30
C PRO A 61 -0.39 -12.84 -44.69
N ALA A 62 0.84 -13.39 -44.52
CA ALA A 62 1.35 -14.75 -44.20
C ALA A 62 2.85 -14.75 -43.74
N GLU A 63 3.31 -15.91 -43.27
CA GLU A 63 4.68 -16.48 -43.35
C GLU A 63 5.93 -15.62 -42.98
N VAL A 64 6.28 -15.64 -41.69
CA VAL A 64 7.62 -16.03 -41.18
C VAL A 64 7.38 -16.98 -39.99
N GLU A 65 8.31 -17.90 -39.71
CA GLU A 65 8.15 -18.95 -38.67
C GLU A 65 9.12 -18.72 -37.50
N ILE A 66 8.62 -18.76 -36.26
CA ILE A 66 9.40 -18.68 -35.01
C ILE A 66 9.41 -20.06 -34.37
N THR A 67 10.57 -20.51 -33.86
CA THR A 67 10.83 -21.89 -33.44
C THR A 67 10.29 -22.25 -32.05
N GLU A 68 9.76 -23.47 -31.89
CA GLU A 68 9.19 -23.94 -30.62
C GLU A 68 10.20 -24.00 -29.46
N GLU A 69 11.49 -24.21 -29.75
CA GLU A 69 12.54 -24.32 -28.71
C GLU A 69 12.80 -22.99 -27.97
N ASP A 70 12.52 -21.86 -28.60
CA ASP A 70 12.64 -20.53 -27.99
C ASP A 70 11.47 -20.23 -27.03
N ILE A 71 10.27 -20.71 -27.39
CA ILE A 71 9.03 -20.50 -26.62
C ILE A 71 8.97 -21.43 -25.39
N GLN A 72 9.57 -22.62 -25.46
CA GLN A 72 9.46 -23.65 -24.40
C GLN A 72 10.21 -23.35 -23.09
N ARG A 73 10.95 -22.25 -22.99
CA ARG A 73 11.71 -21.89 -21.77
C ARG A 73 11.02 -20.89 -20.84
N ILE A 74 9.93 -20.27 -21.29
CA ILE A 74 9.19 -19.26 -20.54
C ILE A 74 7.96 -19.93 -19.88
N PRO A 75 7.63 -19.66 -18.61
CA PRO A 75 6.36 -20.10 -18.02
C PRO A 75 5.18 -19.54 -18.83
N LYS A 76 4.20 -20.40 -19.16
CA LYS A 76 3.09 -20.05 -20.06
C LYS A 76 2.01 -19.22 -19.36
N VAL A 77 2.30 -17.93 -19.21
CA VAL A 77 1.34 -16.83 -19.01
C VAL A 77 0.59 -16.61 -20.33
N GLU A 78 -0.74 -16.47 -20.34
CA GLU A 78 -1.48 -16.28 -21.60
C GLU A 78 -1.29 -14.84 -22.13
N GLY A 79 -0.72 -14.72 -23.33
CA GLY A 79 -0.26 -13.44 -23.87
C GLY A 79 -0.82 -13.13 -25.25
N THR A 80 -1.16 -11.86 -25.50
CA THR A 80 -1.55 -11.38 -26.84
C THR A 80 -0.87 -10.06 -27.20
N VAL A 81 -0.34 -9.98 -28.43
CA VAL A 81 0.16 -8.73 -29.03
C VAL A 81 -0.79 -8.32 -30.15
N GLN A 82 -1.17 -7.05 -30.20
CA GLN A 82 -2.08 -6.48 -31.18
C GLN A 82 -1.48 -5.21 -31.79
N SER A 83 -1.20 -5.23 -33.10
CA SER A 83 -0.84 -4.03 -33.84
C SER A 83 -2.09 -3.33 -34.37
N ASN A 84 -2.13 -2.00 -34.26
CA ASN A 84 -3.08 -1.17 -35.00
C ASN A 84 -2.54 -0.74 -36.39
N GLY A 85 -1.32 -1.13 -36.75
CA GLY A 85 -0.70 -0.85 -38.05
C GLY A 85 -1.02 -1.90 -39.13
N ILE A 86 -0.93 -1.51 -40.40
CA ILE A 86 -1.17 -2.43 -41.54
C ILE A 86 0.15 -3.12 -41.92
N GLY A 87 0.41 -4.30 -41.33
CA GLY A 87 1.58 -5.12 -41.66
C GLY A 87 1.55 -6.52 -41.02
N ASN A 88 2.52 -7.35 -41.40
CA ASN A 88 2.97 -8.47 -40.56
C ASN A 88 3.62 -7.91 -39.28
N SER A 89 3.80 -8.77 -38.27
CA SER A 89 4.66 -8.53 -37.09
C SER A 89 5.90 -7.74 -37.48
N SER A 90 6.02 -6.53 -36.95
CA SER A 90 7.19 -5.68 -37.22
C SER A 90 8.33 -6.02 -36.27
N GLU A 91 9.57 -5.79 -36.72
CA GLU A 91 10.78 -5.91 -35.89
C GLU A 91 10.64 -5.15 -34.55
N TYR A 92 9.93 -4.00 -34.58
CA TYR A 92 9.56 -3.23 -33.40
C TYR A 92 8.67 -4.02 -32.41
N GLU A 93 7.65 -4.74 -32.88
CA GLU A 93 6.74 -5.52 -32.03
C GLU A 93 7.41 -6.76 -31.43
N GLU A 94 8.32 -7.39 -32.15
CA GLU A 94 9.13 -8.52 -31.66
C GLU A 94 10.14 -8.06 -30.61
N VAL A 95 10.76 -6.89 -30.80
CA VAL A 95 11.59 -6.24 -29.77
C VAL A 95 10.74 -5.86 -28.56
N ILE A 96 9.57 -5.23 -28.72
CA ILE A 96 8.70 -4.86 -27.60
C ILE A 96 8.24 -6.08 -26.80
N LEU A 97 7.82 -7.17 -27.47
CA LEU A 97 7.42 -8.41 -26.79
C LEU A 97 8.58 -9.06 -26.03
N SER A 98 9.73 -9.26 -26.68
CA SER A 98 10.90 -9.88 -26.05
C SER A 98 11.48 -9.01 -24.92
N THR A 99 11.36 -7.69 -25.02
CA THR A 99 11.75 -6.73 -23.99
C THR A 99 10.79 -6.72 -22.81
N PHE A 100 9.47 -6.83 -23.06
CA PHE A 100 8.48 -7.01 -22.00
C PHE A 100 8.70 -8.33 -21.24
N LEU A 101 8.95 -9.44 -21.93
CA LEU A 101 9.21 -10.73 -21.28
C LEU A 101 10.47 -10.67 -20.38
N GLN A 102 11.55 -10.00 -20.84
CA GLN A 102 12.73 -9.71 -20.02
C GLN A 102 12.47 -8.77 -18.83
N ALA A 103 11.39 -7.98 -18.84
CA ALA A 103 10.93 -7.23 -17.68
C ALA A 103 10.18 -8.14 -16.70
N THR A 104 9.38 -9.11 -17.18
CA THR A 104 8.63 -10.04 -16.32
C THR A 104 9.54 -10.94 -15.48
N ASP A 105 10.72 -11.30 -15.98
CA ASP A 105 11.77 -12.02 -15.22
C ASP A 105 12.32 -11.24 -14.01
N GLN A 106 12.06 -9.93 -13.94
CA GLN A 106 12.50 -9.01 -12.87
C GLN A 106 11.35 -8.46 -12.01
N PHE A 107 10.11 -8.94 -12.19
CA PHE A 107 8.97 -8.44 -11.41
C PHE A 107 9.11 -8.75 -9.91
N SER A 108 9.13 -7.70 -9.11
CA SER A 108 9.23 -7.74 -7.65
C SER A 108 7.96 -7.29 -6.94
N GLY A 109 7.03 -6.66 -7.66
CA GLY A 109 5.79 -6.10 -7.13
C GLY A 109 4.53 -6.83 -7.61
N ALA A 110 3.47 -6.08 -7.91
CA ALA A 110 2.15 -6.60 -8.25
C ALA A 110 2.12 -7.51 -9.48
N GLY A 111 3.06 -7.32 -10.41
CA GLY A 111 3.25 -8.14 -11.62
C GLY A 111 3.62 -9.60 -11.33
N LYS A 112 4.12 -9.93 -10.13
CA LYS A 112 4.25 -11.31 -9.65
C LYS A 112 2.93 -12.10 -9.75
N GLY A 113 1.79 -11.42 -9.61
CA GLY A 113 0.44 -11.99 -9.70
C GLY A 113 -0.15 -12.04 -11.11
N MET A 114 0.65 -11.76 -12.15
CA MET A 114 0.21 -11.77 -13.55
C MET A 114 -0.19 -13.17 -14.02
N ASP A 115 -1.43 -13.29 -14.51
CA ASP A 115 -1.98 -14.50 -15.13
C ASP A 115 -2.00 -14.40 -16.67
N SER A 116 -2.30 -13.20 -17.19
CA SER A 116 -2.31 -12.91 -18.62
C SER A 116 -1.92 -11.47 -18.94
N TYR A 117 -1.53 -11.21 -20.20
CA TYR A 117 -1.14 -9.88 -20.66
C TYR A 117 -1.61 -9.55 -22.08
N ASN A 118 -1.79 -8.26 -22.34
CA ASN A 118 -2.10 -7.72 -23.66
C ASN A 118 -1.20 -6.51 -23.96
N ILE A 119 -0.44 -6.58 -25.05
CA ILE A 119 0.39 -5.49 -25.57
C ILE A 119 -0.27 -4.93 -26.83
N LYS A 120 -0.45 -3.61 -26.89
CA LYS A 120 -0.93 -2.90 -28.08
C LYS A 120 0.08 -1.89 -28.56
N THR A 121 0.41 -1.97 -29.85
CA THR A 121 1.27 -1.02 -30.57
C THR A 121 0.43 -0.16 -31.50
N PHE A 122 0.75 1.14 -31.56
CA PHE A 122 0.03 2.11 -32.38
C PHE A 122 0.97 3.18 -32.92
N ASP A 123 0.58 3.83 -34.01
CA ASP A 123 1.31 4.95 -34.59
C ASP A 123 0.93 6.27 -33.90
N LEU A 124 1.90 7.15 -33.69
CA LEU A 124 1.70 8.49 -33.14
C LEU A 124 1.57 9.52 -34.28
N LEU A 125 0.77 10.57 -34.05
CA LEU A 125 0.67 11.70 -34.98
C LEU A 125 1.83 12.67 -34.71
N THR A 126 2.85 12.61 -35.56
CA THR A 126 4.12 13.34 -35.42
C THR A 126 4.13 14.72 -36.12
N ASP A 127 2.98 15.39 -36.23
CA ASP A 127 2.83 16.62 -37.02
C ASP A 127 3.59 17.80 -36.37
N PRO A 128 4.63 18.38 -37.02
CA PRO A 128 5.48 19.41 -36.43
C PRO A 128 4.76 20.70 -36.00
N ASP A 129 3.60 21.02 -36.59
CA ASP A 129 2.84 22.22 -36.22
C ASP A 129 2.00 22.02 -34.94
N PHE A 130 1.90 20.78 -34.44
CA PHE A 130 1.15 20.39 -33.23
C PHE A 130 2.00 19.67 -32.17
N ALA A 131 3.29 19.42 -32.42
CA ALA A 131 4.13 18.50 -31.67
C ALA A 131 5.23 19.18 -30.82
N ASP A 132 5.51 18.65 -29.62
CA ASP A 132 6.81 18.85 -28.97
C ASP A 132 7.88 18.01 -29.71
N PRO A 133 8.88 18.64 -30.35
CA PRO A 133 9.84 17.94 -31.21
C PRO A 133 10.83 17.04 -30.46
N LEU A 134 10.79 16.98 -29.12
CA LEU A 134 11.59 16.04 -28.31
C LEU A 134 10.84 14.75 -27.96
N PHE A 135 9.51 14.75 -28.04
CA PHE A 135 8.63 13.63 -27.66
C PHE A 135 7.94 13.02 -28.89
N LEU A 136 7.30 13.86 -29.69
CA LEU A 136 6.47 13.45 -30.83
C LEU A 136 7.25 13.37 -32.16
N SER A 137 8.59 13.42 -32.11
CA SER A 137 9.46 13.01 -33.24
C SER A 137 9.65 11.49 -33.32
N ARG A 138 8.98 10.72 -32.45
CA ARG A 138 9.04 9.26 -32.36
C ARG A 138 7.71 8.67 -32.80
N GLU A 139 7.76 7.65 -33.65
CA GLU A 139 6.60 7.23 -34.44
C GLU A 139 5.63 6.28 -33.71
N LYS A 140 6.03 5.66 -32.59
CA LYS A 140 5.28 4.52 -31.99
C LYS A 140 4.83 4.74 -30.54
N GLY A 141 3.63 4.24 -30.24
CA GLY A 141 3.03 4.16 -28.91
C GLY A 141 2.95 2.73 -28.34
N VAL A 142 3.39 2.60 -27.10
CA VAL A 142 3.28 1.53 -26.09
C VAL A 142 1.96 1.49 -25.30
N LYS A 143 1.08 0.47 -25.36
CA LYS A 143 0.23 0.14 -24.20
C LYS A 143 0.40 -1.32 -23.77
N VAL A 144 0.82 -1.52 -22.53
CA VAL A 144 0.90 -2.82 -21.86
C VAL A 144 -0.24 -2.92 -20.85
N THR A 145 -1.00 -4.01 -20.89
CA THR A 145 -2.06 -4.33 -19.92
C THR A 145 -1.77 -5.68 -19.28
N ILE A 146 -1.73 -5.71 -17.96
CA ILE A 146 -1.38 -6.88 -17.13
C ILE A 146 -2.64 -7.26 -16.34
N ALA A 147 -3.10 -8.50 -16.50
CA ALA A 147 -4.20 -9.05 -15.72
C ALA A 147 -3.65 -9.81 -14.51
N ILE A 148 -4.12 -9.41 -13.32
CA ILE A 148 -3.75 -10.00 -12.03
C ILE A 148 -4.97 -10.76 -11.48
N ASN A 149 -4.81 -12.06 -11.26
CA ASN A 149 -5.89 -12.94 -10.79
C ASN A 149 -5.70 -13.37 -9.32
N SER A 150 -4.49 -13.26 -8.77
CA SER A 150 -4.25 -13.40 -7.33
C SER A 150 -4.46 -12.07 -6.60
N SER A 151 -4.85 -12.11 -5.33
CA SER A 151 -4.57 -10.95 -4.47
C SER A 151 -3.05 -10.83 -4.34
N PRO A 152 -2.44 -9.64 -4.60
CA PRO A 152 -1.05 -9.43 -4.25
C PRO A 152 -0.87 -9.52 -2.72
N GLY A 153 0.37 -9.72 -2.28
CA GLY A 153 0.73 -9.56 -0.87
C GLY A 153 0.55 -8.10 -0.42
N VAL A 154 0.63 -7.86 0.89
CA VAL A 154 0.37 -6.53 1.48
C VAL A 154 1.30 -5.47 0.88
N LEU A 155 2.57 -5.81 0.65
CA LEU A 155 3.55 -4.92 0.04
C LEU A 155 3.38 -4.81 -1.49
N GLU A 156 3.00 -5.88 -2.19
CA GLU A 156 2.74 -5.84 -3.62
C GLU A 156 1.47 -5.03 -3.98
N ASN A 157 0.48 -4.90 -3.08
CA ASN A 157 -0.72 -4.09 -3.29
C ASN A 157 -0.55 -2.62 -2.83
N THR A 158 0.65 -2.06 -3.05
CA THR A 158 1.03 -0.66 -2.75
C THR A 158 1.34 0.12 -4.03
N TYR A 159 1.43 1.45 -3.97
CA TYR A 159 1.95 2.25 -5.09
C TYR A 159 3.35 1.76 -5.48
N TRP A 160 4.27 1.57 -4.53
CA TRP A 160 5.59 0.95 -4.78
C TRP A 160 5.48 -0.37 -5.56
N GLY A 161 4.61 -1.28 -5.13
CA GLY A 161 4.43 -2.59 -5.74
C GLY A 161 3.93 -2.53 -7.19
N TYR A 162 3.06 -1.58 -7.53
CA TYR A 162 2.63 -1.37 -8.92
C TYR A 162 3.64 -0.57 -9.75
N LEU A 163 4.26 0.45 -9.18
CA LEU A 163 5.16 1.37 -9.88
C LEU A 163 6.55 0.76 -10.13
N THR A 164 7.02 -0.16 -9.29
CA THR A 164 8.30 -0.86 -9.50
C THR A 164 8.27 -1.68 -10.79
N ASP A 165 7.29 -2.57 -10.95
CA ASP A 165 7.19 -3.41 -12.14
C ASP A 165 6.89 -2.57 -13.40
N ALA A 166 6.07 -1.52 -13.28
CA ALA A 166 5.85 -0.56 -14.36
C ALA A 166 7.14 0.15 -14.78
N SER A 167 8.00 0.49 -13.81
CA SER A 167 9.30 1.11 -14.04
C SER A 167 10.27 0.14 -14.72
N VAL A 168 10.29 -1.15 -14.35
CA VAL A 168 11.09 -2.16 -15.04
C VAL A 168 10.66 -2.28 -16.50
N ILE A 169 9.36 -2.37 -16.79
CA ILE A 169 8.82 -2.40 -18.16
C ILE A 169 9.28 -1.16 -18.96
N ALA A 170 9.13 0.03 -18.37
CA ALA A 170 9.48 1.29 -19.02
C ALA A 170 10.99 1.42 -19.25
N HIS A 171 11.81 1.09 -18.25
CA HIS A 171 13.27 1.06 -18.37
C HIS A 171 13.73 0.14 -19.50
N LYS A 172 13.26 -1.12 -19.53
CA LYS A 172 13.64 -2.09 -20.55
C LYS A 172 13.20 -1.62 -21.94
N ILE A 173 11.97 -1.13 -22.11
CA ILE A 173 11.46 -0.62 -23.39
C ILE A 173 12.28 0.57 -23.89
N TYR A 174 12.49 1.60 -23.06
CA TYR A 174 13.20 2.82 -23.50
C TYR A 174 14.70 2.61 -23.76
N HIS A 175 15.34 1.60 -23.16
CA HIS A 175 16.74 1.23 -23.43
C HIS A 175 16.91 0.11 -24.47
N SER A 176 15.82 -0.46 -24.99
CA SER A 176 15.84 -1.42 -26.10
C SER A 176 16.13 -0.76 -27.45
N THR A 177 16.35 -1.57 -28.50
CA THR A 177 16.42 -1.10 -29.90
C THR A 177 15.10 -0.49 -30.41
N ALA A 178 13.96 -0.75 -29.75
CA ALA A 178 12.68 -0.10 -30.03
C ALA A 178 12.59 1.30 -29.39
N GLY A 179 13.29 1.53 -28.27
CA GLY A 179 13.23 2.76 -27.47
C GLY A 179 13.35 4.07 -28.26
N PRO A 180 14.28 4.22 -29.23
CA PRO A 180 14.37 5.41 -30.08
C PRO A 180 13.12 5.72 -30.90
N ASN A 181 12.29 4.71 -31.21
CA ASN A 181 11.05 4.85 -31.97
C ASN A 181 9.81 4.90 -31.05
N THR A 182 9.91 4.43 -29.79
CA THR A 182 8.87 4.55 -28.78
C THR A 182 8.78 6.00 -28.28
N GLY A 183 7.73 6.71 -28.67
CA GLY A 183 7.38 8.02 -28.13
C GLY A 183 6.73 7.93 -26.76
N TYR A 184 5.76 7.04 -26.59
CA TYR A 184 4.86 7.01 -25.44
C TYR A 184 4.70 5.58 -24.92
N LEU A 185 4.58 5.39 -23.61
CA LEU A 185 4.26 4.11 -22.98
C LEU A 185 3.20 4.28 -21.91
N THR A 186 2.17 3.43 -21.91
CA THR A 186 1.24 3.22 -20.80
C THR A 186 1.37 1.79 -20.27
N VAL A 187 1.44 1.64 -18.95
CA VAL A 187 1.26 0.36 -18.24
C VAL A 187 -0.09 0.40 -17.51
N SER A 188 -0.85 -0.69 -17.54
CA SER A 188 -2.18 -0.81 -16.92
C SER A 188 -2.32 -2.15 -16.20
N TYR A 189 -2.77 -2.12 -14.95
CA TYR A 189 -3.04 -3.32 -14.16
C TYR A 189 -4.56 -3.48 -14.00
N ILE A 190 -5.10 -4.59 -14.50
CA ILE A 190 -6.52 -4.95 -14.35
C ILE A 190 -6.66 -6.18 -13.43
N ASN A 191 -7.77 -6.27 -12.72
CA ASN A 191 -8.20 -7.54 -12.12
C ASN A 191 -8.94 -8.38 -13.18
N GLU A 192 -8.93 -9.70 -13.04
CA GLU A 192 -9.81 -10.57 -13.82
C GLU A 192 -11.27 -10.08 -13.75
N GLY A 193 -11.93 -9.97 -14.90
CA GLY A 193 -13.33 -9.55 -15.00
C GLY A 193 -13.63 -8.06 -14.75
N ARG A 194 -12.63 -7.18 -14.54
CA ARG A 194 -12.81 -5.71 -14.57
C ARG A 194 -12.34 -5.13 -15.91
N GLU A 195 -13.13 -4.20 -16.47
CA GLU A 195 -12.73 -3.42 -17.65
C GLU A 195 -11.89 -2.18 -17.29
N SER A 196 -12.03 -1.66 -16.06
CA SER A 196 -11.23 -0.55 -15.53
C SER A 196 -9.92 -1.04 -14.90
N PRO A 197 -8.78 -0.35 -15.12
CA PRO A 197 -7.54 -0.65 -14.42
C PRO A 197 -7.62 -0.24 -12.95
N LYS A 198 -7.05 -1.07 -12.07
CA LYS A 198 -6.75 -0.68 -10.67
C LYS A 198 -5.80 0.52 -10.63
N LEU A 199 -4.75 0.44 -11.44
CA LEU A 199 -3.75 1.48 -11.64
C LEU A 199 -3.32 1.48 -13.10
N GLN A 200 -3.25 2.67 -13.68
CA GLN A 200 -2.67 2.93 -14.99
C GLN A 200 -1.68 4.09 -14.85
N VAL A 201 -0.47 3.92 -15.38
CA VAL A 201 0.54 4.99 -15.44
C VAL A 201 1.11 5.10 -16.85
N SER A 202 1.48 6.32 -17.24
CA SER A 202 1.96 6.64 -18.58
C SER A 202 3.20 7.53 -18.51
N LEU A 203 4.17 7.25 -19.38
CA LEU A 203 5.43 7.97 -19.47
C LEU A 203 5.68 8.43 -20.92
N THR A 204 6.16 9.66 -21.09
CA THR A 204 6.63 10.16 -22.39
C THR A 204 8.13 9.91 -22.57
N ALA A 205 8.58 9.83 -23.82
CA ALA A 205 9.99 9.78 -24.20
C ALA A 205 10.82 10.99 -23.74
N LYS A 206 10.16 12.12 -23.46
CA LYS A 206 10.79 13.34 -22.94
C LYS A 206 11.06 13.20 -21.45
N ASP A 207 10.08 12.73 -20.69
CA ASP A 207 10.17 12.58 -19.24
C ASP A 207 11.06 11.37 -18.92
N ALA A 208 10.89 10.24 -19.60
CA ALA A 208 11.79 9.07 -19.53
C ALA A 208 13.26 9.42 -19.77
N LYS A 209 13.54 10.41 -20.64
CA LYS A 209 14.91 10.87 -20.91
C LYS A 209 15.49 11.69 -19.75
N ALA A 210 14.67 12.36 -18.93
CA ALA A 210 15.16 13.08 -17.76
C ALA A 210 15.80 12.14 -16.70
N PHE A 211 15.43 10.86 -16.72
CA PHE A 211 15.92 9.83 -15.80
C PHE A 211 17.06 8.96 -16.35
N SER A 212 17.50 9.14 -17.60
CA SER A 212 18.38 8.16 -18.29
C SER A 212 19.72 7.89 -17.60
N ASP A 213 20.21 8.83 -16.79
CA ASP A 213 21.49 8.73 -16.07
C ASP A 213 21.31 8.27 -14.61
N GLN A 214 20.07 8.11 -14.14
CA GLN A 214 19.71 7.74 -12.76
C GLN A 214 18.92 6.42 -12.67
N TRP A 215 18.28 5.99 -13.77
CA TRP A 215 17.43 4.80 -13.79
C TRP A 215 18.26 3.51 -13.80
N THR A 216 18.20 2.77 -12.69
CA THR A 216 18.86 1.47 -12.53
C THR A 216 17.84 0.34 -12.31
N GLU A 217 18.29 -0.91 -12.39
CA GLU A 217 17.43 -2.08 -12.13
C GLU A 217 16.99 -2.21 -10.65
N ASN A 218 17.56 -1.43 -9.73
CA ASN A 218 17.22 -1.42 -8.30
C ASN A 218 16.37 -0.21 -7.88
N THR A 219 15.89 0.59 -8.84
CA THR A 219 15.25 1.90 -8.60
C THR A 219 14.02 2.09 -9.46
N TYR A 220 12.99 2.74 -8.94
CA TYR A 220 11.72 2.92 -9.64
C TYR A 220 11.29 4.40 -9.72
N LEU A 221 10.39 4.70 -10.66
CA LEU A 221 9.77 6.01 -10.82
C LEU A 221 8.59 6.16 -9.83
N PRO A 222 8.67 7.03 -8.81
CA PRO A 222 7.55 7.29 -7.89
C PRO A 222 6.35 7.91 -8.61
N LEU A 223 5.17 7.91 -7.99
CA LEU A 223 3.91 8.24 -8.68
C LEU A 223 3.98 9.62 -9.36
N THR A 224 4.52 10.60 -8.64
CA THR A 224 4.60 12.02 -9.03
C THR A 224 5.45 12.32 -10.25
N VAL A 225 6.30 11.38 -10.72
CA VAL A 225 7.13 11.58 -11.93
C VAL A 225 6.58 10.93 -13.20
N TRP A 226 5.48 10.18 -13.11
CA TRP A 226 4.82 9.66 -14.31
C TRP A 226 4.05 10.78 -15.02
N SER A 227 4.14 10.83 -16.34
CA SER A 227 3.53 11.87 -17.18
C SER A 227 1.99 11.91 -17.09
N ALA A 228 1.37 10.79 -16.73
CA ALA A 228 -0.02 10.71 -16.31
C ALA A 228 -0.25 9.45 -15.46
N ALA A 229 -1.18 9.52 -14.51
CA ALA A 229 -1.62 8.39 -13.70
C ALA A 229 -3.16 8.31 -13.65
N THR A 230 -3.70 7.14 -13.29
CA THR A 230 -5.11 6.92 -13.01
C THR A 230 -5.21 5.76 -12.01
N ILE A 231 -5.89 5.97 -10.89
CA ILE A 231 -5.99 5.00 -9.80
C ILE A 231 -7.47 4.82 -9.46
N ASP A 232 -7.93 3.57 -9.43
CA ASP A 232 -9.27 3.20 -8.99
C ASP A 232 -9.31 3.24 -7.46
N SER A 233 -9.99 4.23 -6.88
CA SER A 233 -10.12 4.36 -5.42
C SER A 233 -10.86 3.18 -4.77
N SER A 234 -11.61 2.38 -5.54
CA SER A 234 -12.22 1.12 -5.07
C SER A 234 -11.28 -0.08 -5.12
N ALA A 235 -10.07 0.05 -5.69
CA ALA A 235 -9.11 -1.04 -5.81
C ALA A 235 -8.35 -1.36 -4.50
N GLY A 236 -8.44 -0.48 -3.50
CA GLY A 236 -7.80 -0.66 -2.19
C GLY A 236 -6.27 -0.70 -2.25
N ILE A 237 -5.65 -0.01 -3.22
CA ILE A 237 -4.19 0.11 -3.29
C ILE A 237 -3.73 1.05 -2.17
N VAL A 238 -2.74 0.62 -1.40
CA VAL A 238 -2.13 1.44 -0.34
C VAL A 238 -1.21 2.49 -0.98
N PRO A 239 -1.27 3.78 -0.58
CA PRO A 239 -0.44 4.84 -1.16
C PRO A 239 1.05 4.82 -0.73
N TYR A 240 1.56 3.66 -0.29
CA TYR A 240 2.95 3.49 0.15
C TYR A 240 3.93 3.48 -1.02
N GLU A 241 5.03 4.21 -0.88
CA GLU A 241 6.11 4.39 -1.85
C GLU A 241 7.46 4.13 -1.13
N ASN A 242 8.37 3.31 -1.67
CA ASN A 242 9.63 3.02 -0.98
C ASN A 242 10.68 4.11 -1.28
N ILE A 243 10.79 5.10 -0.39
CA ILE A 243 11.60 6.31 -0.60
C ILE A 243 13.07 5.99 -0.86
N ASP A 244 13.64 4.97 -0.23
CA ASP A 244 15.03 4.53 -0.40
C ASP A 244 15.35 3.95 -1.80
N THR A 245 14.32 3.66 -2.60
CA THR A 245 14.46 3.14 -3.98
C THR A 245 13.77 4.01 -5.04
N ALA A 246 13.13 5.11 -4.63
CA ALA A 246 12.46 6.05 -5.51
C ALA A 246 13.49 6.96 -6.22
N ILE A 247 13.37 7.11 -7.53
CA ILE A 247 14.18 8.06 -8.29
C ILE A 247 13.63 9.47 -8.03
N PRO A 248 14.44 10.43 -7.53
CA PRO A 248 13.96 11.77 -7.22
C PRO A 248 13.53 12.52 -8.49
N ALA A 249 12.52 13.39 -8.36
CA ALA A 249 12.03 14.20 -9.47
C ALA A 249 13.09 15.23 -9.93
N PRO A 250 13.56 15.20 -11.18
CA PRO A 250 14.46 16.24 -11.70
C PRO A 250 13.73 17.57 -11.89
N GLU A 251 14.47 18.66 -11.71
CA GLU A 251 13.96 20.03 -11.82
C GLU A 251 13.16 20.27 -13.11
N GLY A 252 11.91 20.73 -12.97
CA GLY A 252 11.07 21.15 -14.09
C GLY A 252 10.10 20.10 -14.65
N ILE A 253 10.06 18.88 -14.10
CA ILE A 253 8.88 18.02 -14.27
C ILE A 253 7.69 18.66 -13.54
N LYS A 254 6.54 18.71 -14.20
CA LYS A 254 5.28 19.11 -13.55
C LYS A 254 4.69 17.91 -12.84
N SER A 255 4.30 18.07 -11.57
CA SER A 255 3.54 17.07 -10.84
C SER A 255 2.25 16.69 -11.56
N LEU A 256 1.70 15.53 -11.23
CA LEU A 256 0.41 15.05 -11.70
C LEU A 256 -0.71 16.03 -11.32
N SER A 257 -1.12 16.87 -12.27
CA SER A 257 -2.24 17.78 -12.09
C SER A 257 -3.54 16.99 -12.17
N SER A 258 -4.22 16.76 -11.04
CA SER A 258 -5.62 16.37 -11.07
C SER A 258 -6.50 17.53 -11.59
N ASP A 259 -7.49 17.20 -12.44
CA ASP A 259 -8.50 18.17 -12.94
C ASP A 259 -9.56 18.44 -11.84
N THR A 260 -9.12 19.00 -10.71
CA THR A 260 -9.98 19.36 -9.56
C THR A 260 -10.43 20.81 -9.60
N ALA A 261 -11.47 21.14 -8.82
CA ALA A 261 -12.35 22.27 -9.08
C ALA A 261 -11.67 23.66 -9.03
N SER A 262 -12.04 24.53 -9.98
CA SER A 262 -11.58 25.92 -10.01
C SER A 262 -11.94 26.69 -8.73
N THR A 263 -10.93 27.02 -7.92
CA THR A 263 -11.02 27.75 -6.63
C THR A 263 -11.32 29.24 -6.82
N SER A 264 -12.50 29.52 -7.38
CA SER A 264 -13.02 30.86 -7.65
C SER A 264 -13.38 31.64 -6.37
N GLY A 265 -12.36 32.16 -5.68
CA GLY A 265 -12.55 33.02 -4.51
C GLY A 265 -11.31 33.61 -3.84
N ILE A 266 -10.09 33.11 -4.13
CA ILE A 266 -8.90 33.42 -3.32
C ILE A 266 -7.87 34.25 -4.11
N THR A 267 -8.10 35.56 -4.24
CA THR A 267 -7.16 36.46 -4.93
C THR A 267 -7.16 37.89 -4.39
N ASP A 268 -6.04 38.60 -4.62
CA ASP A 268 -5.75 39.99 -4.24
C ASP A 268 -6.62 41.06 -4.93
N GLU A 269 -6.37 42.34 -4.63
CA GLU A 269 -7.14 43.50 -5.13
C GLU A 269 -7.20 43.61 -6.68
N TYR A 270 -6.37 42.84 -7.39
CA TYR A 270 -6.31 42.79 -8.86
C TYR A 270 -6.74 41.45 -9.46
N ASN A 271 -7.15 40.49 -8.63
CA ASN A 271 -7.44 39.10 -8.99
C ASN A 271 -6.28 38.39 -9.72
N LEU A 272 -5.03 38.63 -9.30
CA LEU A 272 -3.84 38.04 -9.96
C LEU A 272 -3.10 37.01 -9.10
N TYR A 273 -3.09 37.17 -7.77
CA TYR A 273 -2.38 36.29 -6.85
C TYR A 273 -3.19 36.02 -5.58
N VAL A 274 -2.97 34.89 -4.92
CA VAL A 274 -3.46 34.63 -3.54
C VAL A 274 -2.95 35.75 -2.61
N SER A 275 -3.82 36.31 -1.76
CA SER A 275 -3.39 37.37 -0.84
C SER A 275 -2.63 36.81 0.36
N LYS A 276 -1.78 37.62 1.01
CA LYS A 276 -1.01 37.15 2.18
C LYS A 276 -1.92 36.62 3.30
N ASN A 277 -3.11 37.20 3.48
CA ASN A 277 -4.01 36.77 4.55
C ASN A 277 -4.64 35.41 4.24
N ASP A 278 -5.03 35.16 2.99
CA ASP A 278 -5.64 33.89 2.60
C ASP A 278 -4.59 32.76 2.60
N LEU A 279 -3.36 33.06 2.18
CA LEU A 279 -2.23 32.12 2.28
C LEU A 279 -1.92 31.78 3.76
N LYS A 280 -1.96 32.76 4.67
CA LYS A 280 -1.84 32.52 6.12
C LYS A 280 -2.96 31.63 6.66
N GLU A 281 -4.21 31.87 6.25
CA GLU A 281 -5.36 31.08 6.68
C GLU A 281 -5.26 29.63 6.17
N LEU A 282 -4.85 29.45 4.91
CA LEU A 282 -4.65 28.14 4.28
C LEU A 282 -3.51 27.34 4.93
N LEU A 283 -2.29 27.88 4.95
CA LEU A 283 -1.12 27.18 5.50
C LEU A 283 -1.27 26.93 7.00
N GLY A 284 -1.91 27.85 7.74
CA GLY A 284 -2.25 27.67 9.14
C GLY A 284 -3.24 26.53 9.38
N SER A 285 -4.29 26.43 8.55
CA SER A 285 -5.25 25.32 8.65
C SER A 285 -4.59 23.98 8.37
N TYR A 286 -3.78 23.90 7.31
CA TYR A 286 -3.11 22.66 6.92
C TYR A 286 -1.95 22.27 7.84
N SER A 287 -1.33 23.24 8.53
CA SER A 287 -0.39 22.98 9.64
C SER A 287 -1.05 22.20 10.78
N ILE A 288 -2.25 22.60 11.17
CA ILE A 288 -3.02 21.97 12.25
C ILE A 288 -3.52 20.60 11.79
N GLU A 289 -4.05 20.49 10.57
CA GLU A 289 -4.52 19.23 9.99
C GLU A 289 -3.43 18.14 9.98
N MET A 290 -2.19 18.47 9.58
CA MET A 290 -1.07 17.52 9.63
C MET A 290 -0.66 17.13 11.05
N GLN A 291 -0.82 18.02 12.04
CA GLN A 291 -0.53 17.72 13.45
C GLN A 291 -1.60 16.82 14.08
N ASP A 292 -2.88 17.01 13.74
CA ASP A 292 -3.95 16.10 14.16
C ASP A 292 -3.71 14.67 13.63
N HIS A 293 -3.20 14.52 12.40
CA HIS A 293 -2.77 13.21 11.87
C HIS A 293 -1.58 12.62 12.66
N ILE A 294 -0.52 13.40 12.93
CA ILE A 294 0.64 12.93 13.70
C ILE A 294 0.24 12.48 15.11
N GLN A 295 -0.57 13.27 15.82
CA GLN A 295 -1.10 12.93 17.14
C GLN A 295 -1.98 11.68 17.10
N THR A 296 -2.78 11.50 16.03
CA THR A 296 -3.61 10.31 15.83
C THR A 296 -2.74 9.04 15.71
N ILE A 297 -1.73 9.05 14.82
CA ILE A 297 -0.76 7.96 14.62
C ILE A 297 -0.02 7.65 15.93
N SER A 298 0.42 8.69 16.65
CA SER A 298 1.10 8.58 17.94
C SER A 298 0.21 7.96 19.04
N SER A 299 -1.07 8.34 19.08
CA SER A 299 -2.02 7.76 20.03
C SER A 299 -2.35 6.30 19.71
N TYR A 300 -2.25 5.87 18.46
CA TYR A 300 -2.39 4.45 18.08
C TYR A 300 -1.14 3.64 18.43
N SER A 301 0.04 4.18 18.10
CA SER A 301 1.35 3.63 18.49
C SER A 301 1.46 3.41 20.01
N THR A 302 1.02 4.40 20.81
CA THR A 302 1.01 4.34 22.29
C THR A 302 0.08 3.25 22.85
N LYS A 303 -0.87 2.75 22.05
CA LYS A 303 -1.81 1.66 22.41
C LYS A 303 -1.40 0.30 21.81
N SER A 304 -0.28 0.24 21.07
CA SER A 304 0.12 -0.89 20.22
C SER A 304 -0.97 -1.31 19.20
N ASP A 305 -1.81 -0.35 18.76
CA ASP A 305 -2.82 -0.57 17.73
C ASP A 305 -2.23 -0.24 16.35
N PHE A 306 -1.45 -1.18 15.81
CA PHE A 306 -0.75 -0.96 14.54
C PHE A 306 -1.69 -0.93 13.33
N GLN A 307 -2.87 -1.54 13.41
CA GLN A 307 -3.87 -1.43 12.35
C GLN A 307 -4.39 0.01 12.27
N GLY A 308 -4.80 0.60 13.40
CA GLY A 308 -5.17 2.01 13.48
C GLY A 308 -4.01 2.95 13.12
N MET A 309 -2.78 2.64 13.54
CA MET A 309 -1.58 3.39 13.16
C MET A 309 -1.33 3.35 11.64
N ALA A 310 -1.45 2.19 11.00
CA ALA A 310 -1.29 2.02 9.56
C ALA A 310 -2.44 2.68 8.78
N ASP A 311 -3.67 2.64 9.28
CA ASP A 311 -4.82 3.32 8.68
C ASP A 311 -4.65 4.85 8.71
N ALA A 312 -4.37 5.43 9.88
CA ALA A 312 -4.10 6.86 10.01
C ALA A 312 -2.86 7.32 9.21
N SER A 313 -1.85 6.46 9.07
CA SER A 313 -0.67 6.73 8.22
C SER A 313 -1.03 6.84 6.74
N LYS A 314 -1.94 6.02 6.23
CA LYS A 314 -2.43 6.13 4.83
C LYS A 314 -3.22 7.41 4.61
N GLU A 315 -4.04 7.82 5.58
CA GLU A 315 -4.77 9.09 5.52
C GLU A 315 -3.80 10.27 5.47
N MET A 316 -2.75 10.27 6.29
CA MET A 316 -1.69 11.29 6.28
C MET A 316 -0.94 11.35 4.93
N ILE A 317 -0.57 10.21 4.34
CA ILE A 317 0.07 10.15 3.01
C ILE A 317 -0.83 10.78 1.94
N SER A 318 -2.10 10.37 1.88
CA SER A 318 -3.06 10.88 0.91
C SER A 318 -3.28 12.38 1.08
N ARG A 319 -3.56 12.83 2.31
CA ARG A 319 -3.93 14.22 2.58
C ARG A 319 -2.76 15.19 2.39
N ALA A 320 -1.53 14.79 2.75
CA ALA A 320 -0.33 15.56 2.43
C ALA A 320 -0.11 15.69 0.90
N THR A 321 -0.49 14.67 0.12
CA THR A 321 -0.40 14.70 -1.35
C THR A 321 -1.47 15.59 -1.97
N GLU A 322 -2.72 15.51 -1.49
CA GLU A 322 -3.80 16.43 -1.90
C GLU A 322 -3.41 17.89 -1.67
N ILE A 323 -2.83 18.21 -0.50
CA ILE A 323 -2.43 19.57 -0.16
C ILE A 323 -1.22 20.03 -1.00
N GLU A 324 -0.28 19.13 -1.35
CA GLU A 324 0.81 19.44 -2.31
C GLU A 324 0.23 19.79 -3.70
N GLU A 325 -0.77 19.04 -4.19
CA GLU A 325 -1.47 19.35 -5.44
C GLU A 325 -2.27 20.66 -5.38
N GLU A 326 -3.03 20.89 -4.30
CA GLU A 326 -3.83 22.10 -4.10
C GLU A 326 -2.96 23.36 -4.13
N ILE A 327 -1.85 23.38 -3.37
CA ILE A 327 -0.96 24.53 -3.24
C ILE A 327 -0.15 24.76 -4.53
N ALA A 328 0.32 23.70 -5.20
CA ALA A 328 1.06 23.81 -6.46
C ALA A 328 0.25 24.42 -7.61
N GLN A 329 -1.09 24.42 -7.53
CA GLN A 329 -1.98 25.06 -8.50
C GLN A 329 -2.26 26.55 -8.20
N LEU A 330 -1.91 27.05 -7.01
CA LEU A 330 -2.23 28.43 -6.61
C LEU A 330 -1.35 29.47 -7.32
N PRO A 331 -1.92 30.62 -7.74
CA PRO A 331 -1.14 31.76 -8.19
C PRO A 331 -0.52 32.47 -6.97
N ILE A 332 0.60 31.94 -6.46
CA ILE A 332 1.29 32.52 -5.30
C ILE A 332 2.08 33.75 -5.73
N ASN A 333 2.01 34.83 -4.94
CA ASN A 333 2.75 36.05 -5.20
C ASN A 333 4.26 35.78 -5.06
N PRO A 334 5.14 36.18 -6.00
CA PRO A 334 6.58 35.91 -5.94
C PRO A 334 7.32 36.45 -4.70
N LYS A 335 6.68 37.28 -3.85
CA LYS A 335 7.21 37.66 -2.53
C LYS A 335 7.09 36.55 -1.47
N PHE A 336 6.21 35.58 -1.67
CA PHE A 336 5.88 34.50 -0.72
C PHE A 336 6.08 33.12 -1.34
N ILE A 337 6.83 33.02 -2.45
CA ILE A 337 7.10 31.73 -3.10
C ILE A 337 8.01 30.86 -2.22
N ASP A 338 9.09 31.44 -1.67
CA ASP A 338 10.01 30.77 -0.73
C ASP A 338 9.23 30.10 0.44
N ALA A 339 8.31 30.84 1.06
CA ALA A 339 7.47 30.34 2.16
C ALA A 339 6.44 29.27 1.73
N ALA A 340 6.08 29.20 0.45
CA ALA A 340 5.25 28.13 -0.09
C ALA A 340 6.09 26.90 -0.43
N ASP A 341 7.30 27.08 -0.97
CA ASP A 341 8.25 26.01 -1.26
C ASP A 341 8.70 25.33 0.05
N ASP A 342 8.97 26.09 1.11
CA ASP A 342 9.22 25.58 2.47
C ASP A 342 8.04 24.75 2.99
N PHE A 343 6.80 25.24 2.83
CA PHE A 343 5.60 24.49 3.25
C PHE A 343 5.41 23.20 2.46
N LEU A 344 5.61 23.24 1.13
CA LEU A 344 5.52 22.07 0.25
C LEU A 344 6.57 21.02 0.62
N GLU A 345 7.81 21.43 0.93
CA GLU A 345 8.83 20.51 1.43
C GLU A 345 8.43 19.94 2.82
N GLY A 346 7.76 20.74 3.65
CA GLY A 346 7.11 20.27 4.88
C GLY A 346 6.13 19.11 4.64
N LEU A 347 5.22 19.25 3.67
CA LEU A 347 4.28 18.21 3.27
C LEU A 347 4.98 16.94 2.74
N ARG A 348 6.06 17.09 1.97
CA ARG A 348 6.84 15.93 1.47
C ARG A 348 7.43 15.13 2.61
N ASN A 349 8.03 15.82 3.58
CA ASN A 349 8.54 15.20 4.79
C ASN A 349 7.41 14.52 5.60
N TYR A 350 6.22 15.12 5.71
CA TYR A 350 5.06 14.46 6.32
C TYR A 350 4.56 13.23 5.53
N ARG A 351 4.56 13.27 4.19
CA ARG A 351 4.24 12.11 3.35
C ARG A 351 5.25 10.97 3.57
N TYR A 352 6.54 11.29 3.58
CA TYR A 352 7.60 10.31 3.86
C TYR A 352 7.46 9.73 5.28
N ALA A 353 7.16 10.56 6.29
CA ALA A 353 6.86 10.08 7.63
C ALA A 353 5.69 9.08 7.65
N GLY A 354 4.55 9.42 7.05
CA GLY A 354 3.40 8.52 6.93
C GLY A 354 3.74 7.22 6.20
N THR A 355 4.56 7.28 5.15
CA THR A 355 5.09 6.10 4.44
C THR A 355 5.88 5.17 5.37
N TYR A 356 6.84 5.69 6.14
CA TYR A 356 7.63 4.88 7.07
C TYR A 356 6.80 4.38 8.28
N PHE A 357 5.86 5.19 8.79
CA PHE A 357 4.92 4.76 9.83
C PHE A 357 3.98 3.66 9.36
N TRP A 358 3.46 3.72 8.13
CA TRP A 358 2.66 2.64 7.56
C TRP A 358 3.45 1.34 7.50
N TYR A 359 4.70 1.38 7.02
CA TYR A 359 5.53 0.19 6.89
C TYR A 359 5.88 -0.40 8.27
N GLY A 360 6.38 0.43 9.20
CA GLY A 360 6.73 0.00 10.56
C GLY A 360 5.56 -0.55 11.36
N ALA A 361 4.36 0.01 11.19
CA ALA A 361 3.14 -0.53 11.76
C ALA A 361 2.71 -1.84 11.09
N THR A 362 2.69 -1.88 9.75
CA THR A 362 2.19 -3.03 8.98
C THR A 362 3.06 -4.27 9.13
N PHE A 363 4.38 -4.12 9.25
CA PHE A 363 5.32 -5.24 9.39
C PHE A 363 5.91 -5.38 10.80
N THR A 364 5.41 -4.61 11.78
CA THR A 364 5.91 -4.57 13.16
C THR A 364 7.44 -4.38 13.25
N GLU A 365 7.94 -3.32 12.60
CA GLU A 365 9.36 -2.96 12.61
C GLU A 365 9.60 -1.57 13.22
N THR A 366 10.67 -1.44 14.03
CA THR A 366 10.97 -0.23 14.82
C THR A 366 11.78 0.83 14.05
N GLU A 367 12.79 0.40 13.28
CA GLU A 367 13.66 1.28 12.48
C GLU A 367 12.89 2.18 11.48
N PRO A 368 11.82 1.70 10.81
CA PRO A 368 10.93 2.57 10.04
C PRO A 368 10.23 3.62 10.91
N VAL A 369 9.74 3.29 12.11
CA VAL A 369 9.08 4.27 13.00
C VAL A 369 10.07 5.34 13.48
N GLU A 370 11.30 4.96 13.83
CA GLU A 370 12.38 5.91 14.15
C GLU A 370 12.72 6.81 12.96
N THR A 371 12.75 6.25 11.75
CA THR A 371 12.99 7.01 10.50
C THR A 371 11.84 7.99 10.21
N GLY A 372 10.59 7.55 10.32
CA GLY A 372 9.40 8.39 10.18
C GLY A 372 9.38 9.56 11.17
N ASN A 373 9.79 9.31 12.43
CA ASN A 373 9.93 10.36 13.45
C ASN A 373 10.93 11.46 13.05
N ASN A 374 12.05 11.11 12.39
CA ASN A 374 13.00 12.11 11.88
C ASN A 374 12.36 12.95 10.75
N TYR A 375 11.60 12.32 9.86
CA TYR A 375 10.86 13.02 8.80
C TYR A 375 9.76 13.95 9.36
N VAL A 376 9.03 13.56 10.41
CA VAL A 376 8.09 14.47 11.10
C VAL A 376 8.82 15.71 11.64
N GLN A 377 10.01 15.54 12.24
CA GLN A 377 10.79 16.67 12.75
C GLN A 377 11.27 17.61 11.64
N GLN A 378 11.68 17.10 10.47
CA GLN A 378 12.01 17.96 9.32
C GLN A 378 10.77 18.70 8.81
N GLY A 379 9.65 17.99 8.63
CA GLY A 379 8.38 18.59 8.19
C GLY A 379 7.87 19.69 9.11
N PHE A 380 8.06 19.51 10.43
CA PHE A 380 7.71 20.51 11.44
C PHE A 380 8.60 21.75 11.38
N LEU A 381 9.90 21.60 11.13
CA LEU A 381 10.83 22.73 10.95
C LEU A 381 10.48 23.53 9.69
N ASN A 382 10.41 22.87 8.53
CA ASN A 382 10.05 23.48 7.25
C ASN A 382 8.70 24.22 7.32
N ASN A 383 7.71 23.64 8.01
CA ASN A 383 6.42 24.30 8.20
C ASN A 383 6.51 25.53 9.12
N ASN A 384 7.28 25.47 10.22
CA ASN A 384 7.46 26.62 11.09
C ASN A 384 8.23 27.76 10.39
N ASP A 385 9.21 27.46 9.54
CA ASP A 385 9.92 28.46 8.73
C ASP A 385 8.95 29.18 7.76
N ALA A 386 8.07 28.42 7.08
CA ALA A 386 6.99 28.97 6.25
C ALA A 386 6.02 29.87 7.03
N LEU A 387 5.63 29.47 8.25
CA LEU A 387 4.76 30.25 9.13
C LEU A 387 5.44 31.55 9.60
N GLU A 388 6.72 31.52 10.02
CA GLU A 388 7.45 32.72 10.41
C GLU A 388 7.59 33.70 9.23
N ALA A 389 7.93 33.21 8.03
CA ALA A 389 8.00 34.03 6.81
C ALA A 389 6.65 34.73 6.47
N LEU A 390 5.54 34.14 6.90
CA LEU A 390 4.21 34.71 6.77
C LEU A 390 3.78 35.62 7.95
N ASP A 391 4.67 35.99 8.88
CA ASP A 391 4.35 36.70 10.14
C ASP A 391 3.31 35.95 11.01
N MET A 392 3.36 34.62 11.07
CA MET A 392 2.46 33.80 11.90
C MET A 392 3.13 33.38 13.22
N GLU A 393 2.32 32.85 14.14
CA GLU A 393 2.80 32.19 15.35
C GLU A 393 3.17 30.75 14.97
N THR A 394 4.42 30.36 15.20
CA THR A 394 4.96 29.01 14.99
C THR A 394 4.38 28.04 16.02
N ILE A 395 4.20 26.77 15.66
CA ILE A 395 3.79 25.75 16.64
C ILE A 395 4.97 25.39 17.55
N GLU A 396 4.71 25.26 18.84
CA GLU A 396 5.70 24.89 19.84
C GLU A 396 6.10 23.41 19.72
N ASN A 397 7.40 23.12 19.65
CA ASN A 397 7.96 21.74 19.62
C ASN A 397 7.42 20.84 20.76
N GLU A 398 7.01 21.44 21.87
CA GLU A 398 6.53 20.77 23.07
C GLU A 398 5.13 20.14 22.89
N MET A 399 4.45 20.41 21.76
CA MET A 399 3.18 19.79 21.35
C MET A 399 3.35 18.59 20.41
N LEU A 400 4.58 18.24 20.03
CA LEU A 400 4.86 17.20 19.03
C LEU A 400 5.00 15.81 19.68
N GLU A 401 3.88 15.18 19.99
CA GLU A 401 3.85 13.79 20.46
C GLU A 401 4.17 12.81 19.32
N LEU A 402 5.43 12.38 19.22
CA LEU A 402 5.89 11.44 18.19
C LEU A 402 5.56 9.98 18.51
N PRO A 403 5.19 9.15 17.50
CA PRO A 403 5.03 7.70 17.64
C PRO A 403 6.18 7.00 18.36
N ASN A 404 5.84 6.00 19.17
CA ASN A 404 6.79 5.25 19.98
C ASN A 404 7.62 4.29 19.10
N GLY A 405 8.95 4.48 19.12
CA GLY A 405 9.90 3.61 18.41
C GLY A 405 9.96 2.17 18.96
N ASN A 406 9.45 1.92 20.18
CA ASN A 406 9.21 0.56 20.65
C ASN A 406 7.72 0.20 20.50
N LEU A 407 7.44 -0.75 19.60
CA LEU A 407 6.10 -1.25 19.28
C LEU A 407 5.36 -1.80 20.51
N PHE A 408 6.07 -2.49 21.40
CA PHE A 408 5.51 -3.11 22.60
C PHE A 408 6.35 -2.70 23.82
N PRO A 409 6.17 -1.47 24.35
CA PRO A 409 7.02 -0.91 25.41
C PRO A 409 6.97 -1.70 26.72
N ASP A 410 5.84 -2.36 26.99
CA ASP A 410 5.64 -3.22 28.15
C ASP A 410 5.91 -4.71 27.87
N ALA A 411 6.47 -5.09 26.71
CA ALA A 411 6.84 -6.47 26.43
C ALA A 411 7.85 -6.99 27.46
N LYS A 412 7.69 -8.26 27.83
CA LYS A 412 8.58 -8.98 28.75
C LYS A 412 9.67 -9.68 27.94
N TYR A 413 10.88 -9.82 28.47
CA TYR A 413 11.91 -10.61 27.78
C TYR A 413 11.72 -12.11 28.00
N LEU A 414 12.37 -12.93 27.18
CA LEU A 414 12.49 -14.37 27.45
C LEU A 414 12.97 -14.58 28.90
N TYR A 415 12.38 -15.56 29.60
CA TYR A 415 12.56 -15.84 31.04
C TYR A 415 11.94 -14.82 32.03
N GLU A 416 11.35 -13.69 31.60
CA GLU A 416 10.63 -12.78 32.51
C GLU A 416 9.17 -13.23 32.74
N ASN A 417 8.74 -13.25 34.01
CA ASN A 417 7.38 -13.62 34.41
C ASN A 417 6.39 -12.46 34.15
N TYR A 418 5.15 -12.83 33.82
CA TYR A 418 3.99 -11.96 33.94
C TYR A 418 3.06 -12.48 35.04
N GLU A 419 2.85 -11.69 36.10
CA GLU A 419 1.91 -12.01 37.18
C GLU A 419 0.58 -11.28 36.96
N TYR A 420 -0.52 -12.02 36.95
CA TYR A 420 -1.88 -11.50 36.74
C TYR A 420 -2.89 -12.13 37.70
N GLN A 421 -4.14 -11.68 37.62
CA GLN A 421 -5.24 -12.22 38.41
C GLN A 421 -6.30 -12.85 37.52
N ASP A 422 -6.98 -13.89 38.02
CA ASP A 422 -8.20 -14.38 37.35
C ASP A 422 -9.28 -13.29 37.26
N SER A 423 -10.25 -13.44 36.36
CA SER A 423 -11.33 -12.46 36.14
C SER A 423 -12.23 -12.18 37.37
N ASN A 424 -12.09 -12.94 38.46
CA ASN A 424 -12.72 -12.65 39.76
C ASN A 424 -11.85 -11.82 40.72
N GLN A 425 -10.60 -11.51 40.34
CA GLN A 425 -9.54 -10.85 41.12
C GLN A 425 -9.23 -11.58 42.45
N ARG A 426 -9.23 -12.93 42.41
CA ARG A 426 -9.10 -13.79 43.60
C ARG A 426 -7.98 -14.81 43.54
N ASN A 427 -7.56 -15.22 42.35
CA ASN A 427 -6.46 -16.17 42.19
C ASN A 427 -5.30 -15.43 41.52
N ASP A 428 -4.11 -15.55 42.11
CA ASP A 428 -2.87 -14.96 41.63
C ASP A 428 -2.11 -16.01 40.80
N ILE A 429 -1.78 -15.66 39.56
CA ILE A 429 -1.27 -16.56 38.52
C ILE A 429 0.00 -15.94 37.93
N SER A 430 1.02 -16.77 37.64
CA SER A 430 2.18 -16.34 36.85
C SER A 430 2.27 -17.15 35.56
N VAL A 431 2.57 -16.49 34.44
CA VAL A 431 2.91 -17.11 33.15
C VAL A 431 4.29 -16.63 32.72
N LYS A 432 5.06 -17.49 32.07
CA LYS A 432 6.42 -17.19 31.59
C LYS A 432 6.71 -17.94 30.30
N LEU A 433 7.33 -17.26 29.34
CA LEU A 433 8.03 -17.91 28.23
C LEU A 433 9.38 -18.43 28.74
N SER A 434 9.49 -19.73 28.96
CA SER A 434 10.64 -20.39 29.60
C SER A 434 11.79 -20.72 28.65
N ALA A 435 11.48 -21.04 27.39
CA ALA A 435 12.48 -21.36 26.37
C ALA A 435 11.90 -21.19 24.96
N LEU A 436 12.78 -21.18 23.97
CA LEU A 436 12.42 -21.22 22.54
C LEU A 436 13.41 -22.11 21.79
N THR A 437 12.90 -23.10 21.04
CA THR A 437 13.67 -23.93 20.11
C THR A 437 13.15 -23.76 18.68
N CYS A 438 14.03 -23.84 17.68
CA CYS A 438 13.71 -23.69 16.26
C CYS A 438 14.18 -24.92 15.47
N THR A 439 13.35 -25.50 14.58
CA THR A 439 13.74 -26.65 13.73
C THR A 439 12.82 -26.82 12.52
N ASN A 440 13.36 -27.29 11.40
CA ASN A 440 12.60 -27.56 10.17
C ASN A 440 11.75 -28.85 10.26
N MET A 441 11.89 -29.62 11.34
CA MET A 441 11.13 -30.85 11.58
C MET A 441 10.97 -31.19 13.06
N TYR A 442 9.87 -31.85 13.40
CA TYR A 442 9.66 -32.51 14.69
C TYR A 442 9.12 -33.93 14.50
N VAL A 443 9.18 -34.74 15.55
CA VAL A 443 8.60 -36.08 15.56
C VAL A 443 7.61 -36.20 16.71
N LEU A 444 6.40 -36.67 16.43
CA LEU A 444 5.44 -37.11 17.44
C LEU A 444 5.63 -38.60 17.69
N SER A 445 5.62 -38.99 18.95
CA SER A 445 5.54 -40.38 19.38
C SER A 445 4.17 -40.66 19.97
N GLN A 446 3.51 -41.73 19.53
CA GLN A 446 2.23 -42.21 20.06
C GLN A 446 2.26 -43.74 20.15
N ASP A 447 2.03 -44.31 21.34
CA ASP A 447 1.99 -45.76 21.58
C ASP A 447 3.24 -46.57 21.10
N GLY A 448 4.34 -45.88 20.79
CA GLY A 448 5.58 -46.44 20.24
C GLY A 448 5.76 -46.25 18.72
N GLU A 449 4.72 -45.83 18.00
CA GLU A 449 4.83 -45.35 16.62
C GLU A 449 5.37 -43.92 16.57
N LYS A 450 6.03 -43.54 15.46
CA LYS A 450 6.66 -42.23 15.27
C LYS A 450 6.22 -41.56 13.97
N GLU A 451 5.55 -40.42 14.10
CA GLU A 451 5.08 -39.56 13.01
C GLU A 451 6.04 -38.39 12.82
N LYS A 452 6.65 -38.26 11.64
CA LYS A 452 7.63 -37.20 11.33
C LYS A 452 6.97 -36.05 10.57
N ASN A 453 6.94 -34.89 11.20
CA ASN A 453 6.41 -33.66 10.61
C ASN A 453 7.56 -32.82 10.02
N LEU A 454 7.37 -32.35 8.78
CA LEU A 454 8.27 -31.44 8.06
C LEU A 454 7.53 -30.12 7.83
N ALA A 455 8.18 -28.98 8.04
CA ALA A 455 7.52 -27.68 7.89
C ALA A 455 7.10 -27.39 6.44
N GLY A 456 7.84 -27.92 5.47
CA GLY A 456 7.69 -27.68 4.03
C GLY A 456 8.83 -26.82 3.48
N TYR A 457 8.76 -26.47 2.20
CA TYR A 457 9.68 -25.51 1.59
C TYR A 457 9.28 -24.08 2.00
N GLY A 458 10.24 -23.25 2.40
CA GLY A 458 9.98 -21.86 2.80
C GLY A 458 9.44 -21.67 4.23
N TYR A 459 9.37 -22.73 5.05
CA TYR A 459 8.90 -22.68 6.42
C TYR A 459 9.78 -23.46 7.40
N MET A 460 9.65 -23.14 8.68
CA MET A 460 10.21 -23.87 9.82
C MET A 460 9.17 -23.98 10.95
N TYR A 461 9.49 -24.78 11.97
CA TYR A 461 8.71 -24.84 13.21
C TYR A 461 9.47 -24.20 14.36
N ILE A 462 8.72 -23.56 15.26
CA ILE A 462 9.24 -23.01 16.52
C ILE A 462 8.45 -23.54 17.71
N PHE A 463 9.15 -23.69 18.82
CA PHE A 463 8.69 -24.39 20.03
C PHE A 463 8.93 -23.48 21.24
N PRO A 464 8.05 -22.50 21.49
CA PRO A 464 8.04 -21.77 22.75
C PRO A 464 7.54 -22.68 23.88
N VAL A 465 8.27 -22.70 24.99
CA VAL A 465 7.93 -23.46 26.20
C VAL A 465 7.25 -22.51 27.18
N ILE A 466 6.01 -22.81 27.55
CA ILE A 466 5.19 -21.99 28.43
C ILE A 466 5.12 -22.64 29.80
N GLU A 467 5.41 -21.84 30.84
CA GLU A 467 5.37 -22.25 32.24
C GLU A 467 4.33 -21.42 32.99
N VAL A 468 3.38 -22.08 33.66
CA VAL A 468 2.22 -21.47 34.32
C VAL A 468 2.13 -21.93 35.77
N HIS A 469 2.02 -20.99 36.71
CA HIS A 469 2.01 -21.23 38.16
C HIS A 469 0.76 -20.71 38.84
N HIS A 470 0.13 -21.53 39.68
CA HIS A 470 -0.92 -21.08 40.60
C HIS A 470 -0.30 -20.58 41.91
N LEU A 471 0.16 -19.32 41.95
CA LEU A 471 0.82 -18.70 43.11
C LEU A 471 -0.04 -18.80 44.38
N GLY A 472 -1.35 -18.55 44.25
CA GLY A 472 -2.35 -18.88 45.27
C GLY A 472 -3.65 -18.11 45.11
N TYR A 473 -4.44 -18.08 46.19
CA TYR A 473 -5.75 -17.43 46.20
C TYR A 473 -5.95 -16.52 47.42
N ARG A 474 -6.74 -15.47 47.22
CA ARG A 474 -7.09 -14.42 48.18
C ARG A 474 -8.51 -14.63 48.70
N GLY A 475 -8.71 -14.58 50.02
CA GLY A 475 -10.02 -14.65 50.65
C GLY A 475 -10.81 -15.92 50.29
N SER A 476 -11.93 -15.74 49.58
CA SER A 476 -12.80 -16.80 49.05
C SER A 476 -12.54 -17.10 47.56
N GLY A 477 -11.28 -17.03 47.14
CA GLY A 477 -10.80 -17.58 45.87
C GLY A 477 -10.84 -19.10 45.84
N SER A 478 -10.46 -19.65 44.69
CA SER A 478 -10.53 -21.08 44.41
C SER A 478 -9.25 -21.78 44.87
N SER A 479 -9.35 -23.05 45.29
CA SER A 479 -8.14 -23.88 45.41
C SER A 479 -7.55 -24.29 44.06
N ARG A 480 -8.25 -23.97 42.95
CA ARG A 480 -7.96 -24.39 41.57
C ARG A 480 -8.15 -23.26 40.56
N ILE A 481 -7.19 -23.09 39.65
CA ILE A 481 -7.31 -22.26 38.44
C ILE A 481 -7.38 -23.16 37.20
N THR A 482 -7.94 -22.66 36.10
CA THR A 482 -7.75 -23.24 34.76
C THR A 482 -6.80 -22.32 34.01
N ILE A 483 -5.77 -22.88 33.38
CA ILE A 483 -4.77 -22.12 32.60
C ILE A 483 -5.32 -21.78 31.20
N PRO A 484 -4.69 -20.86 30.44
CA PRO A 484 -5.06 -20.58 29.04
C PRO A 484 -5.04 -21.84 28.15
N ASP A 485 -5.81 -21.83 27.05
CA ASP A 485 -5.75 -22.82 25.97
C ASP A 485 -4.51 -22.67 25.10
N THR A 486 -4.36 -23.53 24.10
CA THR A 486 -3.38 -23.30 23.03
C THR A 486 -3.84 -22.19 22.08
N ASP A 487 -5.14 -22.13 21.76
CA ASP A 487 -5.80 -21.08 20.95
C ASP A 487 -5.63 -19.66 21.53
N ASP A 488 -5.36 -19.53 22.84
CA ASP A 488 -5.18 -18.24 23.53
C ASP A 488 -3.78 -17.61 23.23
N PHE A 489 -2.89 -18.30 22.51
CA PHE A 489 -1.53 -17.83 22.15
C PHE A 489 -1.33 -17.64 20.64
N SER A 490 -0.63 -16.57 20.25
CA SER A 490 -0.17 -16.32 18.88
C SER A 490 1.29 -15.86 18.84
N VAL A 491 1.98 -16.10 17.72
CA VAL A 491 3.31 -15.54 17.46
C VAL A 491 3.18 -14.39 16.47
N ILE A 492 3.65 -13.20 16.83
CA ILE A 492 3.68 -12.02 15.97
C ILE A 492 5.07 -11.93 15.34
N TYR A 493 5.15 -11.95 14.00
CA TYR A 493 6.40 -11.79 13.26
C TYR A 493 6.14 -11.17 11.89
N ASN A 494 6.93 -10.14 11.52
CA ASN A 494 6.78 -9.37 10.27
C ASN A 494 5.33 -8.90 10.00
N GLY A 495 4.58 -8.52 11.04
CA GLY A 495 3.19 -8.08 10.94
C GLY A 495 2.13 -9.18 10.85
N GLU A 496 2.52 -10.44 10.64
CA GLU A 496 1.60 -11.58 10.63
C GLU A 496 1.46 -12.20 12.04
N GLU A 497 0.23 -12.56 12.43
CA GLU A 497 -0.02 -13.42 13.60
C GLU A 497 -0.13 -14.89 13.16
N TYR A 498 0.83 -15.71 13.60
CA TYR A 498 0.86 -17.15 13.38
C TYR A 498 0.11 -17.86 14.51
N SER A 499 -0.94 -18.58 14.15
CA SER A 499 -1.75 -19.38 15.08
C SER A 499 -1.03 -20.66 15.55
N ASP A 500 -1.47 -21.12 16.72
CA ASP A 500 -1.16 -22.42 17.28
C ASP A 500 -1.41 -23.59 16.29
N ILE A 501 -0.51 -24.59 16.31
CA ILE A 501 -0.69 -25.90 15.67
C ILE A 501 -0.31 -27.07 16.61
N THR A 502 -0.41 -26.87 17.92
CA THR A 502 0.05 -27.80 18.97
C THR A 502 -0.70 -29.14 18.91
N PRO A 503 0.00 -30.27 18.70
CA PRO A 503 -0.67 -31.57 18.57
C PRO A 503 -1.33 -32.02 19.88
N SER A 504 -2.66 -32.24 19.83
CA SER A 504 -3.48 -32.55 21.01
C SER A 504 -2.94 -33.72 21.86
N PRO A 505 -2.78 -33.54 23.18
CA PRO A 505 -2.20 -34.55 24.07
C PRO A 505 -3.16 -35.69 24.39
N TYR A 506 -4.47 -35.51 24.18
CA TYR A 506 -5.54 -36.44 24.58
C TYR A 506 -5.47 -37.82 23.89
N VAL A 507 -4.55 -38.00 22.95
CA VAL A 507 -4.28 -39.27 22.25
C VAL A 507 -2.95 -39.91 22.69
N GLY A 508 -2.35 -39.48 23.80
CA GLY A 508 -1.06 -40.00 24.27
C GLY A 508 0.13 -39.57 23.38
N ARG A 509 -0.04 -38.48 22.63
CA ARG A 509 0.98 -37.91 21.74
C ARG A 509 1.99 -37.10 22.53
N THR A 510 3.26 -37.43 22.38
CA THR A 510 4.39 -36.70 22.98
C THR A 510 5.35 -36.24 21.90
N LEU A 511 5.98 -35.07 22.08
CA LEU A 511 7.06 -34.64 21.21
C LEU A 511 8.31 -35.48 21.54
N ASP A 512 8.95 -36.05 20.52
CA ASP A 512 10.19 -36.84 20.66
C ASP A 512 11.36 -35.92 21.06
N THR A 513 11.91 -36.14 22.26
CA THR A 513 13.03 -35.37 22.84
C THR A 513 14.34 -35.48 22.05
N ALA A 514 14.38 -36.30 20.99
CA ALA A 514 15.44 -36.25 19.99
C ALA A 514 15.31 -35.09 18.97
N THR A 515 14.22 -34.30 19.01
CA THR A 515 13.91 -33.25 18.01
C THR A 515 13.80 -31.82 18.58
N TYR A 516 13.82 -31.64 19.89
CA TYR A 516 13.88 -30.35 20.59
C TYR A 516 14.70 -30.54 21.88
N VAL A 517 15.20 -29.46 22.47
CA VAL A 517 16.32 -29.50 23.44
C VAL A 517 15.84 -29.50 24.91
N ASP A 518 14.53 -29.50 25.15
CA ASP A 518 13.93 -29.21 26.45
C ASP A 518 13.43 -30.46 27.20
N PRO A 519 13.65 -30.59 28.53
CA PRO A 519 13.13 -31.71 29.32
C PRO A 519 11.60 -31.75 29.51
N ALA A 520 10.84 -30.69 29.21
CA ALA A 520 9.39 -30.60 29.49
C ALA A 520 8.52 -31.70 28.82
N GLY A 521 9.00 -32.33 27.74
CA GLY A 521 8.47 -33.62 27.23
C GLY A 521 7.15 -33.57 26.45
N HIS A 522 6.29 -32.59 26.69
CA HIS A 522 4.86 -32.68 26.41
C HIS A 522 4.30 -31.44 25.67
N PRO A 523 3.35 -31.63 24.72
CA PRO A 523 2.57 -30.53 24.17
C PRO A 523 1.85 -29.75 25.28
N TYR A 524 1.74 -28.42 25.15
CA TYR A 524 0.92 -27.59 26.03
C TYR A 524 -0.58 -27.90 25.83
N TYR A 525 -1.39 -27.76 26.89
CA TYR A 525 -2.85 -27.91 26.82
C TYR A 525 -3.57 -27.27 28.01
N LYS A 526 -4.83 -26.87 27.80
CA LYS A 526 -5.69 -26.36 28.87
C LYS A 526 -5.88 -27.42 29.97
N MET A 527 -5.45 -27.10 31.18
CA MET A 527 -5.70 -27.93 32.36
C MET A 527 -6.02 -27.11 33.62
N THR A 528 -6.32 -27.81 34.71
CA THR A 528 -6.61 -27.21 36.02
C THR A 528 -5.47 -27.47 36.99
N LEU A 529 -4.95 -26.42 37.62
CA LEU A 529 -3.87 -26.47 38.61
C LEU A 529 -4.42 -26.25 40.02
N ASP A 530 -4.16 -27.19 40.94
CA ASP A 530 -4.36 -26.96 42.37
C ASP A 530 -3.35 -25.92 42.91
N ARG A 531 -3.58 -25.43 44.13
CA ARG A 531 -2.82 -24.31 44.70
C ARG A 531 -1.33 -24.65 44.89
N LYS A 532 -0.46 -23.84 44.28
CA LYS A 532 1.00 -24.01 44.16
C LYS A 532 1.44 -25.17 43.26
N GLU A 533 0.59 -25.62 42.36
CA GLU A 533 1.06 -26.42 41.23
C GLU A 533 1.57 -25.51 40.11
N GLU A 534 2.55 -26.05 39.39
CA GLU A 534 3.16 -25.50 38.18
C GLU A 534 2.87 -26.47 37.01
N PHE A 535 2.75 -25.93 35.80
CA PHE A 535 2.69 -26.71 34.57
C PHE A 535 3.62 -26.09 33.53
N GLU A 536 4.41 -26.93 32.88
CA GLU A 536 5.31 -26.57 31.80
C GLU A 536 4.93 -27.38 30.56
N GLY A 537 4.75 -26.71 29.43
CA GLY A 537 4.26 -27.33 28.20
C GLY A 537 4.74 -26.61 26.94
N ILE A 538 4.84 -27.37 25.85
CA ILE A 538 5.44 -26.90 24.60
C ILE A 538 4.33 -26.57 23.60
N LEU A 539 4.24 -25.31 23.18
CA LEU A 539 3.43 -24.93 22.02
C LEU A 539 4.20 -25.22 20.72
N VAL A 540 3.49 -25.37 19.61
CA VAL A 540 4.09 -25.53 18.28
C VAL A 540 3.50 -24.51 17.33
N PHE A 541 4.35 -23.70 16.70
CA PHE A 541 3.97 -22.77 15.63
C PHE A 541 4.73 -23.11 14.35
N LYS A 542 4.14 -22.79 13.19
CA LYS A 542 4.79 -22.86 11.88
C LYS A 542 4.94 -21.45 11.33
N VAL A 543 6.18 -21.06 11.05
CA VAL A 543 6.58 -19.70 10.65
C VAL A 543 7.44 -19.74 9.37
N PRO A 544 7.64 -18.62 8.67
CA PRO A 544 8.56 -18.51 7.54
C PRO A 544 9.99 -18.98 7.86
N GLN A 545 10.71 -19.49 6.86
CA GLN A 545 12.05 -20.06 7.02
C GLN A 545 13.15 -19.02 7.38
N ASP A 546 12.87 -17.73 7.17
CA ASP A 546 13.71 -16.58 7.51
C ASP A 546 13.43 -16.02 8.91
N PHE A 547 12.57 -16.67 9.72
CA PHE A 547 12.18 -16.25 11.07
C PHE A 547 13.34 -15.78 11.95
N ASP A 548 13.33 -14.48 12.27
CA ASP A 548 14.23 -13.87 13.25
C ASP A 548 13.52 -13.66 14.60
N ARG A 549 14.00 -14.36 15.62
CA ARG A 549 13.52 -14.25 17.01
C ARG A 549 13.72 -12.86 17.63
N GLU A 550 14.62 -12.04 17.07
CA GLU A 550 14.94 -10.70 17.58
C GLU A 550 13.91 -9.67 17.05
N LYS A 551 13.17 -10.01 15.99
CA LYS A 551 11.98 -9.29 15.49
C LYS A 551 10.64 -9.91 15.92
N ALA A 552 10.65 -11.07 16.56
CA ALA A 552 9.44 -11.84 16.88
C ALA A 552 8.97 -11.68 18.32
N TYR A 553 7.64 -11.80 18.49
CA TYR A 553 6.96 -11.73 19.79
C TYR A 553 6.02 -12.91 19.99
N LEU A 554 5.90 -13.40 21.22
CA LEU A 554 4.81 -14.27 21.62
C LEU A 554 3.74 -13.43 22.32
N ALA A 555 2.49 -13.55 21.90
CA ALA A 555 1.35 -12.98 22.58
C ALA A 555 0.50 -14.05 23.28
N LEU A 556 -0.18 -13.63 24.35
CA LEU A 556 -1.20 -14.38 25.08
C LEU A 556 -2.40 -13.44 25.28
N ASP A 557 -3.58 -13.85 24.81
CA ASP A 557 -4.83 -13.16 25.06
C ASP A 557 -5.49 -13.69 26.34
N LEU A 558 -5.82 -12.79 27.28
CA LEU A 558 -6.54 -13.08 28.52
C LEU A 558 -7.97 -12.49 28.50
N GLY A 559 -8.43 -12.01 27.35
CA GLY A 559 -9.77 -11.48 27.08
C GLY A 559 -9.94 -10.00 27.46
N ASP A 560 -9.51 -9.61 28.66
CA ASP A 560 -9.49 -8.21 29.11
C ASP A 560 -8.11 -7.54 28.93
N GLU A 561 -7.05 -8.32 28.67
CA GLU A 561 -5.67 -7.86 28.47
C GLU A 561 -4.88 -8.79 27.52
N LYS A 562 -3.95 -8.25 26.72
CA LYS A 562 -3.04 -9.02 25.84
C LYS A 562 -1.61 -8.88 26.36
N VAL A 563 -0.99 -10.00 26.72
CA VAL A 563 0.36 -10.08 27.31
C VAL A 563 1.36 -10.45 26.23
N ILE A 564 2.52 -9.79 26.20
CA ILE A 564 3.49 -9.94 25.11
C ILE A 564 4.91 -10.17 25.64
N TRP A 565 5.62 -11.13 25.05
CA TRP A 565 7.03 -11.40 25.29
C TRP A 565 7.85 -11.21 24.01
N HIS A 566 9.02 -10.57 24.10
CA HIS A 566 10.07 -10.70 23.11
C HIS A 566 10.53 -12.17 23.04
N MET A 567 10.73 -12.72 21.84
CA MET A 567 11.19 -14.10 21.66
C MET A 567 12.72 -14.29 21.82
N THR A 568 13.38 -13.32 22.44
CA THR A 568 14.84 -13.27 22.67
C THR A 568 15.17 -12.89 24.13
N PRO A 569 16.33 -13.32 24.69
CA PRO A 569 16.83 -12.80 25.96
C PRO A 569 17.08 -11.29 25.95
N ARG A 570 17.23 -10.74 27.15
CA ARG A 570 17.58 -9.34 27.43
C ARG A 570 19.09 -9.07 27.40
#